data_AF-A0A821NDV1-F1
#
_entry.id   AF-A0A821NDV1-F1
#
_cell.length_a   1.000
_cell.length_b   1.000
_cell.length_c   1.000
_cell.angle_alpha   90.00
_cell.angle_beta   90.00
_cell.angle_gamma   90.00
#
_symmetry.space_group_name_H-M   'P 1'
#
loop_
_entity.id
_entity.type
_entity.pdbx_description
1 polymer ?
#
loop_
_entity_poly.entity_id
_entity_poly.type
_entity_poly.pdbx_seq_one_letter_code
_entity_poly.pdbx_strand_id
1 'polypeptide(L)' 'MEKICCVYSHYVLANYKTEPCKRPPRLCRQGYACPQYHNPRDRRRNPSIFKYKSTPCPHVKQNDEWIDPTVCESGDGCKY' A
#
# COMPACT_ATOMS: atom_id res chain seq x y z
N MET A 1 -13.74 -9.06 26.05
CA MET A 1 -13.05 -7.97 25.30
C MET A 1 -12.12 -8.49 24.18
N GLU A 2 -12.20 -9.76 23.75
CA GLU A 2 -11.14 -10.35 22.90
C GLU A 2 -11.51 -10.53 21.41
N LYS A 3 -12.77 -10.31 20.99
CA LYS A 3 -13.20 -10.57 19.61
C LYS A 3 -13.14 -9.35 18.67
N ILE A 4 -13.15 -8.13 19.21
CA ILE A 4 -13.21 -6.89 18.42
C ILE A 4 -11.85 -6.53 17.81
N CYS A 5 -10.73 -6.89 18.47
CA CYS A 5 -9.38 -6.56 18.00
C CYS A 5 -8.99 -7.33 16.71
N CYS A 6 -9.38 -8.59 16.58
CA CYS A 6 -9.01 -9.42 15.43
C CYS A 6 -9.71 -9.00 14.13
N VAL A 7 -10.98 -8.56 14.20
CA VAL A 7 -11.74 -8.14 13.01
C VAL A 7 -11.15 -6.86 12.40
N TYR A 8 -10.69 -5.93 13.25
CA TYR A 8 -10.01 -4.71 12.79
C TYR A 8 -8.71 -5.04 12.05
N SER A 9 -7.95 -6.02 12.54
CA SER A 9 -6.70 -6.48 11.91
C SER A 9 -6.92 -6.96 10.47
N HIS A 10 -7.91 -7.83 10.23
CA HIS A 10 -8.18 -8.34 8.87
C HIS A 10 -8.65 -7.25 7.90
N TYR A 11 -9.51 -6.34 8.35
CA TYR A 11 -9.98 -5.24 7.52
C TYR A 11 -8.84 -4.30 7.12
N VAL A 12 -7.98 -3.94 8.08
CA VAL A 12 -6.81 -3.08 7.83
C VAL A 12 -5.84 -3.77 6.87
N LEU A 13 -5.54 -5.07 7.06
CA LEU A 13 -4.65 -5.82 6.19
C LEU A 13 -5.13 -5.88 4.74
N ALA A 14 -6.44 -5.89 4.50
CA ALA A 14 -7.01 -5.95 3.16
C ALA A 14 -7.15 -4.57 2.48
N ASN A 15 -7.43 -3.50 3.23
CA ASN A 15 -7.88 -2.22 2.67
C ASN A 15 -6.94 -1.03 2.95
N TYR A 16 -5.91 -1.19 3.80
CA TYR A 16 -4.99 -0.10 4.10
C TYR A 16 -4.20 0.31 2.86
N LYS A 17 -4.35 1.58 2.48
CA LYS A 17 -3.71 2.26 1.35
C LYS A 17 -3.99 1.60 -0.01
N THR A 18 -5.13 0.94 -0.16
CA THR A 18 -5.55 0.36 -1.45
C THR A 18 -6.33 1.33 -2.32
N GLU A 19 -6.96 2.35 -1.73
CA GLU A 19 -7.77 3.35 -2.42
C GLU A 19 -7.18 4.77 -2.26
N PRO A 20 -7.41 5.67 -3.24
CA PRO A 20 -6.91 7.03 -3.17
C PRO A 20 -7.66 7.82 -2.10
N CYS A 21 -6.95 8.73 -1.42
CA CYS A 21 -7.58 9.62 -0.46
C CYS A 21 -8.56 10.55 -1.18
N LYS A 22 -9.84 10.48 -0.80
CA LYS A 22 -10.90 11.35 -1.36
C LYS A 22 -10.81 12.80 -0.90
N ARG A 23 -10.01 13.07 0.13
CA ARG A 23 -9.78 14.44 0.60
C ARG A 23 -8.87 15.14 -0.39
N PRO A 24 -9.14 16.40 -0.76
CA PRO A 24 -8.27 17.15 -1.64
C PRO A 24 -6.82 17.16 -1.13
N PRO A 25 -5.82 17.07 -2.03
CA PRO A 25 -4.42 17.21 -1.66
C PRO A 25 -4.22 18.45 -0.79
N ARG A 26 -3.42 18.33 0.29
CA ARG A 26 -3.19 19.34 1.36
C ARG A 26 -4.27 19.47 2.45
N LEU A 27 -5.49 18.94 2.26
CA LEU A 27 -6.52 18.96 3.30
C LEU A 27 -6.52 17.70 4.18
N CYS A 28 -5.86 16.63 3.75
CA CYS A 28 -5.63 15.46 4.59
C CYS A 28 -4.50 15.72 5.59
N ARG A 29 -4.85 16.05 6.84
CA ARG A 29 -3.88 16.27 7.93
C ARG A 29 -3.35 14.99 8.58
N GLN A 30 -3.85 13.82 8.15
CA GLN A 30 -3.43 12.52 8.69
C GLN A 30 -2.06 12.09 8.16
N GLY A 31 -1.59 12.69 7.05
CA GLY A 31 -0.28 12.38 6.47
C GLY A 31 -0.09 10.88 6.23
N TYR A 32 1.00 10.33 6.75
CA TYR A 32 1.32 8.91 6.66
C TYR A 32 0.30 8.00 7.38
N ALA A 33 -0.37 8.51 8.42
CA ALA A 33 -1.38 7.77 9.18
C ALA A 33 -2.73 7.66 8.44
N CYS A 34 -2.89 8.31 7.29
CA CYS A 34 -4.11 8.16 6.51
C CYS A 34 -4.25 6.71 6.00
N PRO A 35 -5.43 6.08 6.15
CA PRO A 35 -5.67 4.73 5.65
C PRO A 35 -5.79 4.67 4.12
N GLN A 36 -5.79 5.81 3.44
CA GLN A 36 -5.85 5.92 1.98
C GLN A 36 -4.52 6.44 1.44
N TYR A 37 -4.18 6.07 0.20
CA TYR A 37 -2.91 6.50 -0.39
C TYR A 37 -3.03 7.91 -1.00
N HIS A 38 -1.93 8.67 -0.96
CA HIS A 38 -1.87 10.00 -1.57
C HIS A 38 -0.97 10.09 -2.81
N ASN A 39 -0.11 9.09 -3.02
CA ASN A 39 0.80 9.02 -4.16
C ASN A 39 1.14 7.55 -4.49
N PRO A 40 1.76 7.26 -5.65
CA PRO A 40 2.08 5.90 -6.06
C PRO A 40 3.00 5.13 -5.09
N ARG A 41 3.96 5.81 -4.43
CA ARG A 41 4.84 5.17 -3.42
C ARG A 41 4.07 4.75 -2.16
N ASP A 42 3.00 5.46 -1.85
CA ASP A 42 2.11 5.19 -0.72
C ASP A 42 1.03 4.14 -1.07
N ARG A 43 0.81 3.84 -2.36
CA ARG A 43 -0.23 2.91 -2.81
C ARG A 43 0.17 1.47 -2.52
N ARG A 44 -0.74 0.73 -1.91
CA ARG A 44 -0.64 -0.72 -1.71
C ARG A 44 -1.60 -1.46 -2.62
N ARG A 45 -1.12 -2.52 -3.27
CA ARG A 45 -1.98 -3.43 -4.05
C ARG A 45 -2.79 -4.31 -3.09
N ASN A 46 -4.09 -4.45 -3.37
CA ASN A 46 -4.98 -5.26 -2.56
C ASN A 46 -4.51 -6.74 -2.56
N PRO A 47 -4.13 -7.33 -1.41
CA PRO A 47 -3.57 -8.69 -1.35
C PRO A 47 -4.59 -9.80 -1.63
N SER A 48 -5.89 -9.50 -1.60
CA SER A 48 -6.94 -10.43 -2.01
C SER A 48 -7.00 -10.58 -3.54
N ILE A 49 -6.67 -9.51 -4.27
CA ILE A 49 -6.69 -9.44 -5.74
C ILE A 49 -5.32 -9.78 -6.32
N PHE A 50 -4.25 -9.15 -5.82
CA PHE A 50 -2.89 -9.31 -6.31
C PHE A 50 -2.09 -10.23 -5.38
N LYS A 51 -1.55 -11.31 -5.93
CA LYS A 51 -0.66 -12.22 -5.20
C LYS A 51 0.80 -11.83 -5.43
N TYR A 52 1.46 -11.38 -4.35
CA TYR A 52 2.87 -10.98 -4.32
C TYR A 52 3.55 -11.48 -3.04
N LYS A 53 4.88 -11.53 -3.05
CA LYS A 53 5.73 -11.98 -1.92
C LYS A 53 5.96 -10.84 -0.92
N SER A 54 6.43 -11.15 0.28
CA SER A 54 6.88 -10.13 1.24
C SER A 54 8.25 -9.53 0.90
N THR A 55 9.02 -10.21 0.05
CA THR A 55 10.31 -9.73 -0.46
C THR A 55 10.09 -8.56 -1.43
N PRO A 56 10.75 -7.41 -1.24
CA PRO A 56 10.55 -6.24 -2.09
C PRO A 56 11.03 -6.48 -3.53
N CYS A 57 10.41 -5.78 -4.48
CA CYS A 57 10.82 -5.83 -5.89
C CYS A 57 12.23 -5.22 -6.07
N PRO A 58 13.19 -5.93 -6.69
CA PRO A 58 14.56 -5.41 -6.87
C PRO A 58 14.64 -4.21 -7.80
N HIS A 59 13.65 -4.02 -8.68
CA HIS A 59 13.58 -2.82 -9.52
C HIS A 59 13.09 -1.60 -8.76
N VAL A 60 12.24 -1.78 -7.74
CA VAL A 60 11.62 -0.67 -6.98
C VAL A 60 12.36 -0.37 -5.67
N LYS A 61 13.06 -1.36 -5.09
CA LYS A 61 13.92 -1.17 -3.92
C LYS A 61 15.38 -1.47 -4.29
N GLN A 62 16.20 -0.43 -4.38
CA GLN A 62 17.62 -0.52 -4.78
C GLN A 62 18.48 0.14 -3.69
N ASN A 63 19.55 -0.54 -3.24
CA ASN A 63 20.46 -0.02 -2.22
C ASN A 63 19.75 0.55 -0.97
N ASP A 64 18.70 -0.15 -0.52
CA ASP A 64 17.78 0.25 0.56
C ASP A 64 16.91 1.49 0.32
N GLU A 65 16.99 2.10 -0.86
CA GLU A 65 16.11 3.19 -1.28
C GLU A 65 14.87 2.68 -2.01
N TRP A 66 13.73 3.30 -1.71
CA TRP A 66 12.49 3.08 -2.44
C TRP A 66 12.37 4.12 -3.56
N ILE A 67 12.36 3.63 -4.80
CA ILE A 67 12.15 4.46 -5.99
C ILE A 67 10.69 4.38 -6.47
N ASP A 68 10.39 5.05 -7.58
CA ASP A 68 9.02 5.09 -8.10
C ASP A 68 8.56 3.70 -8.57
N PRO A 69 7.39 3.18 -8.15
CA PRO A 69 6.91 1.86 -8.59
C PRO A 69 6.72 1.72 -10.10
N THR A 70 6.57 2.83 -10.84
CA THR A 70 6.43 2.84 -12.31
C THR A 70 7.67 2.34 -13.05
N VAL A 71 8.83 2.28 -12.39
CA VAL A 71 10.06 1.70 -12.96
C VAL A 71 9.97 0.19 -13.16
N CYS A 72 9.02 -0.49 -12.49
CA CYS A 72 8.79 -1.90 -12.69
C CYS A 72 7.85 -2.10 -13.88
N GLU A 73 8.36 -2.63 -14.98
CA GLU A 73 7.58 -2.89 -16.20
C GLU A 73 6.43 -3.89 -15.98
N SER A 74 6.55 -4.77 -14.96
CA SER A 74 5.48 -5.69 -14.58
C SER A 74 4.28 -4.99 -13.91
N GLY A 75 4.43 -3.74 -13.48
CA GLY A 75 3.40 -2.93 -12.84
C GLY A 75 2.67 -3.70 -11.73
N ASP A 76 1.34 -3.67 -11.78
CA ASP A 76 0.50 -4.37 -10.80
C ASP A 76 0.61 -5.90 -10.86
N GLY A 77 1.08 -6.46 -11.98
CA GLY A 77 1.34 -7.89 -12.17
C GLY A 77 2.60 -8.40 -11.46
N CYS A 78 3.45 -7.51 -10.92
CA CYS A 78 4.69 -7.88 -10.24
C CYS A 78 4.43 -8.86 -9.08
N LYS A 79 5.23 -9.93 -8.98
CA LYS A 79 5.07 -10.96 -7.93
C LYS A 79 5.87 -10.69 -6.66
N TYR A 80 6.60 -9.58 -6.65
CA TYR A 80 7.26 -9.00 -5.48
C TYR A 80 6.40 -7.87 -4.92
#